data_AF-A0A848ZAY2-F1
#
_entry.id   AF-A0A848ZAY2-F1
#
_cell.length_a   1.000
_cell.length_b   1.000
_cell.length_c   1.000
_cell.angle_alpha   90.00
_cell.angle_beta   90.00
_cell.angle_gamma   90.00
#
_symmetry.space_group_name_H-M   'P 1'
#
loop_
_entity.id
_entity.type
_entity.pdbx_description
1 polymer ?
#
loop_
_entity_poly.entity_id
_entity_poly.type
_entity_poly.pdbx_seq_one_letter_code
_entity_poly.pdbx_strand_id
1 'polypeptide(L)'
;MIQLVLLYMGAALTSFWGIAHLFPTKSVVEGFGEITLDNRRIITMEWIVEGISLIFMGLLVAAVTFIDPLSAVSKVVYMLSIIGLVALAIVSVFTGYKVNFIPFKLCPFIFTGSAAMIFVGGLL
;
A
#
# COMPACT_ATOMS: atom_id res chain seq x y z
N MET A 1 14.94 -17.17 9.35
CA MET A 1 14.46 -16.18 10.35
C MET A 1 14.40 -14.77 9.78
N ILE A 2 15.51 -14.21 9.28
CA ILE A 2 15.52 -12.83 8.74
C ILE A 2 14.55 -12.63 7.56
N GLN A 3 14.42 -13.62 6.67
CA GLN A 3 13.41 -13.65 5.60
C GLN A 3 12.00 -13.40 6.14
N LEU A 4 11.56 -14.17 7.16
CA LEU A 4 10.21 -14.07 7.71
C LEU A 4 9.97 -12.71 8.35
N VAL A 5 10.97 -12.17 9.05
CA VAL A 5 10.89 -10.83 9.64
C VAL A 5 10.66 -9.78 8.54
N LEU A 6 11.43 -9.83 7.44
CA LEU A 6 11.26 -8.89 6.34
C LEU A 6 9.90 -9.02 5.64
N LEU A 7 9.44 -10.23 5.38
CA LEU A 7 8.12 -10.47 4.77
C LEU A 7 6.99 -9.94 5.64
N TYR A 8 7.00 -10.22 6.95
CA TYR A 8 5.99 -9.71 7.87
C TYR A 8 6.10 -8.20 8.08
N MET A 9 7.30 -7.63 8.09
CA MET A 9 7.48 -6.17 8.17
C MET A 9 6.92 -5.47 6.94
N GLY A 10 7.19 -5.98 5.74
CA GLY A 10 6.63 -5.44 4.49
C GLY A 10 5.11 -5.58 4.43
N ALA A 11 4.57 -6.71 4.88
CA ALA A 11 3.13 -6.92 5.02
C ALA A 11 2.49 -5.94 6.01
N ALA A 12 3.05 -5.81 7.21
CA ALA A 12 2.56 -4.94 8.26
C ALA A 12 2.61 -3.47 7.84
N LEU A 13 3.72 -3.03 7.25
CA LEU A 13 3.89 -1.67 6.75
C LEU A 13 2.81 -1.32 5.70
N THR A 14 2.57 -2.24 4.76
CA THR A 14 1.53 -2.07 3.72
C THR A 14 0.13 -2.00 4.34
N SER A 15 -0.21 -2.93 5.23
CA SER A 15 -1.53 -2.97 5.88
C SER A 15 -1.78 -1.75 6.76
N PHE A 16 -0.81 -1.35 7.58
CA PHE A 16 -0.94 -0.17 8.44
C PHE A 16 -1.06 1.11 7.63
N TRP A 17 -0.37 1.20 6.49
CA TRP A 17 -0.53 2.34 5.60
C TRP A 17 -1.92 2.41 4.97
N GLY A 18 -2.51 1.26 4.63
CA GLY A 18 -3.91 1.20 4.20
C GLY A 18 -4.89 1.64 5.29
N ILE A 19 -4.67 1.25 6.54
CA ILE A 19 -5.46 1.75 7.68
C ILE A 19 -5.29 3.26 7.85
N ALA A 20 -4.06 3.77 7.71
CA ALA A 20 -3.76 5.19 7.78
C ALA A 20 -4.40 5.99 6.64
N HIS A 21 -4.69 5.38 5.49
CA HIS A 21 -5.52 6.01 4.44
C HIS A 21 -6.97 6.14 4.91
N LEU A 22 -7.56 5.10 5.48
CA LEU A 22 -8.98 5.10 5.81
C LEU A 22 -9.34 6.05 6.97
N PHE A 23 -8.50 6.17 7.99
CA PHE A 23 -8.81 6.94 9.20
C PHE A 23 -9.11 8.43 8.96
N PRO A 24 -8.32 9.20 8.18
CA PRO A 24 -8.56 10.62 7.95
C PRO A 24 -9.48 10.91 6.75
N THR A 25 -10.13 9.91 6.13
CA THR A 25 -10.89 10.07 4.86
C THR A 25 -11.80 11.29 4.85
N LYS A 26 -12.63 11.49 5.89
CA LYS A 26 -13.54 12.64 5.98
C LYS A 26 -12.80 13.97 5.94
N SER A 27 -11.74 14.12 6.74
CA SER A 27 -10.94 15.34 6.81
C SER A 27 -10.20 15.62 5.51
N VAL A 28 -9.71 14.58 4.84
CA VAL A 28 -9.04 14.69 3.54
C VAL A 28 -10.00 15.18 2.46
N VAL A 29 -11.18 14.58 2.39
CA VAL A 29 -12.22 14.93 1.41
C VAL A 29 -12.76 16.35 1.65
N GLU A 30 -12.91 16.78 2.90
CA GLU A 30 -13.25 18.16 3.26
C GLU A 30 -12.15 19.17 2.86
N GLY A 31 -10.87 18.76 2.87
CA GLY A 31 -9.73 19.59 2.51
C GLY A 31 -9.60 19.98 1.03
N PHE A 32 -10.38 19.37 0.12
CA PHE A 32 -10.36 19.71 -1.32
C PHE A 32 -11.12 21.00 -1.67
N GLY A 33 -11.79 21.64 -0.70
CA GLY A 33 -12.55 22.88 -0.92
C GLY A 33 -13.87 22.67 -1.67
N GLU A 34 -14.28 23.70 -2.42
CA GLU A 34 -15.52 23.70 -3.21
C GLU A 34 -15.36 22.87 -4.48
N ILE A 35 -15.82 21.61 -4.41
CA ILE A 35 -15.93 20.68 -5.54
C ILE A 35 -17.37 20.19 -5.66
N THR A 36 -17.77 19.78 -6.87
CA THR A 36 -19.11 19.20 -7.08
C THR A 36 -19.33 17.98 -6.20
N LEU A 37 -20.60 17.68 -5.89
CA LEU A 37 -20.96 16.53 -5.08
C LEU A 37 -20.46 15.21 -5.69
N ASP A 38 -20.48 15.10 -7.01
CA ASP A 38 -20.03 13.90 -7.71
C ASP A 38 -18.51 13.74 -7.63
N ASN A 39 -17.74 14.81 -7.82
CA ASN A 39 -16.28 14.78 -7.65
C ASN A 39 -15.91 14.40 -6.21
N ARG A 40 -16.64 14.92 -5.22
CA ARG A 40 -16.45 14.59 -3.81
C ARG A 40 -16.67 13.10 -3.54
N ARG A 41 -17.72 12.52 -4.14
CA ARG A 41 -18.02 11.08 -4.03
C ARG A 41 -16.97 10.22 -4.71
N ILE A 42 -16.51 10.60 -5.91
CA ILE A 42 -15.46 9.87 -6.65
C ILE A 42 -14.16 9.87 -5.87
N ILE A 43 -13.70 11.02 -5.36
CA ILE A 43 -12.47 11.11 -4.56
C ILE A 43 -12.58 10.25 -3.30
N THR A 44 -13.74 10.29 -2.62
CA THR A 44 -13.97 9.45 -1.43
C THR A 44 -13.89 7.96 -1.78
N MET A 45 -14.50 7.54 -2.90
CA MET A 45 -14.47 6.16 -3.35
C MET A 45 -13.03 5.71 -3.64
N GLU A 46 -12.30 6.44 -4.47
CA GLU A 46 -10.92 6.10 -4.85
C GLU A 46 -10.01 6.02 -3.62
N TRP A 47 -10.17 6.97 -2.69
CA TRP A 47 -9.42 7.00 -1.44
C TRP A 47 -9.66 5.76 -0.57
N ILE A 48 -10.92 5.32 -0.45
CA ILE A 48 -11.28 4.11 0.29
C ILE A 48 -10.76 2.85 -0.42
N VAL A 49 -10.90 2.78 -1.75
CA VAL A 49 -10.46 1.65 -2.56
C VAL A 49 -8.95 1.45 -2.44
N GLU A 50 -8.17 2.52 -2.47
CA GLU A 50 -6.72 2.46 -2.25
C GLU A 50 -6.40 1.88 -0.86
N GLY A 51 -7.01 2.44 0.19
CA GLY A 51 -6.80 1.97 1.56
C GLY A 51 -7.14 0.50 1.77
N ILE A 52 -8.29 0.04 1.26
CA ILE A 52 -8.72 -1.37 1.35
C ILE A 52 -7.78 -2.28 0.54
N SER A 53 -7.36 -1.84 -0.64
CA SER A 53 -6.46 -2.61 -1.51
C SER A 53 -5.10 -2.84 -0.86
N LEU A 54 -4.56 -1.84 -0.15
CA LEU A 54 -3.32 -1.97 0.61
C LEU A 54 -3.46 -2.94 1.80
N ILE A 55 -4.57 -2.86 2.55
CA ILE A 55 -4.86 -3.81 3.63
C ILE A 55 -4.93 -5.24 3.07
N PHE A 56 -5.68 -5.43 1.99
CA PHE A 56 -5.78 -6.73 1.33
C PHE A 56 -4.41 -7.26 0.90
N MET A 57 -3.59 -6.45 0.25
CA MET A 57 -2.28 -6.85 -0.26
C MET A 57 -1.32 -7.22 0.88
N GLY A 58 -1.29 -6.44 1.96
CA GLY A 58 -0.49 -6.76 3.13
C GLY A 58 -0.97 -8.04 3.84
N LEU A 59 -2.28 -8.23 4.00
CA LEU A 59 -2.84 -9.48 4.55
C LEU A 59 -2.55 -10.69 3.67
N LEU A 60 -2.60 -10.54 2.35
CA LEU A 60 -2.29 -11.61 1.40
C LEU A 60 -0.82 -12.06 1.54
N VAL A 61 0.12 -11.11 1.60
CA VAL A 61 1.55 -11.40 1.85
C VAL A 61 1.73 -12.11 3.19
N ALA A 62 1.10 -11.62 4.26
CA ALA A 62 1.19 -12.24 5.59
C ALA A 62 0.63 -13.67 5.60
N ALA A 63 -0.50 -13.90 4.93
CA ALA A 63 -1.16 -15.21 4.87
C ALA A 63 -0.29 -16.25 4.17
N VAL A 64 0.23 -15.94 2.97
CA VAL A 64 1.09 -16.88 2.24
C VAL A 64 2.43 -17.10 2.94
N THR A 65 2.95 -16.09 3.66
CA THR A 65 4.14 -16.21 4.51
C THR A 65 3.91 -17.15 5.68
N PHE A 66 2.71 -17.12 6.28
CA PHE A 66 2.34 -17.99 7.40
C PHE A 66 2.13 -19.44 6.98
N ILE A 67 1.51 -19.68 5.81
CA ILE A 67 1.14 -21.01 5.35
C ILE A 67 2.36 -21.79 4.82
N ASP A 68 3.02 -21.25 3.79
CA ASP A 68 4.19 -21.87 3.18
C ASP A 68 5.01 -20.80 2.45
N PRO A 69 5.98 -20.17 3.13
CA PRO A 69 6.72 -19.04 2.57
C PRO A 69 7.65 -19.44 1.41
N LEU A 70 7.96 -20.73 1.24
CA LEU A 70 8.93 -21.22 0.23
C LEU A 70 8.25 -21.76 -1.04
N SER A 71 6.94 -21.98 -1.01
CA SER A 71 6.18 -22.48 -2.15
C SER A 71 6.30 -21.59 -3.39
N ALA A 72 6.16 -22.20 -4.57
CA ALA A 72 6.11 -21.47 -5.84
C ALA A 72 4.96 -20.44 -5.86
N VAL A 73 3.82 -20.78 -5.25
CA VAL A 73 2.65 -19.89 -5.18
C VAL A 73 2.94 -18.65 -4.35
N SER A 74 3.54 -18.81 -3.17
CA SER A 74 3.91 -17.68 -2.30
C SER A 74 4.90 -16.75 -2.98
N LYS A 75 5.88 -17.29 -3.72
CA LYS A 75 6.83 -16.50 -4.50
C LYS A 75 6.15 -15.67 -5.59
N VAL A 76 5.17 -16.23 -6.30
CA VAL A 76 4.37 -15.48 -7.28
C VAL A 76 3.57 -14.38 -6.59
N VAL A 77 2.96 -14.66 -5.44
CA VAL A 77 2.21 -13.66 -4.66
C VAL A 77 3.11 -12.52 -4.19
N TYR A 78 4.32 -12.82 -3.69
CA TYR A 78 5.29 -11.78 -3.33
C TYR A 78 5.68 -10.94 -4.54
N MET A 79 5.98 -11.56 -5.67
CA MET A 79 6.35 -10.86 -6.90
C MET A 79 5.23 -9.93 -7.40
N LEU A 80 3.99 -10.42 -7.44
CA LEU A 80 2.84 -9.60 -7.86
C LEU A 80 2.59 -8.45 -6.88
N SER A 81 2.75 -8.68 -5.58
CA SER A 81 2.63 -7.63 -4.56
C SER A 81 3.72 -6.56 -4.71
N ILE A 82 4.97 -6.98 -4.98
CA ILE A 82 6.08 -6.06 -5.28
C ILE A 82 5.78 -5.21 -6.51
N ILE A 83 5.34 -5.84 -7.61
CA ILE A 83 4.98 -5.13 -8.85
C ILE A 83 3.86 -4.13 -8.59
N GLY A 84 2.81 -4.55 -7.87
CA GLY A 84 1.69 -3.68 -7.50
C GLY A 84 2.14 -2.47 -6.67
N LEU A 85 2.93 -2.69 -5.62
CA LEU A 85 3.46 -1.62 -4.77
C LEU A 85 4.37 -0.65 -5.54
N VAL A 86 5.23 -1.17 -6.43
CA VAL A 86 6.08 -0.32 -7.28
C VAL A 86 5.24 0.50 -8.26
N ALA A 87 4.21 -0.08 -8.87
CA ALA A 87 3.29 0.65 -9.74
C ALA A 87 2.58 1.78 -8.98
N LEU A 88 2.07 1.51 -7.78
CA LEU A 88 1.46 2.53 -6.92
C LEU A 88 2.46 3.61 -6.49
N ALA A 89 3.71 3.24 -6.20
CA ALA A 89 4.78 4.19 -5.87
C ALA A 89 5.06 5.13 -7.05
N ILE A 90 5.19 4.57 -8.26
CA ILE A 90 5.38 5.35 -9.50
C ILE A 90 4.23 6.34 -9.69
N VAL A 91 2.98 5.87 -9.63
CA VAL A 91 1.80 6.74 -9.76
C VAL A 91 1.85 7.85 -8.71
N SER A 92 2.13 7.50 -7.45
CA SER A 92 2.20 8.45 -6.33
C SER A 92 3.26 9.54 -6.50
N VAL A 93 4.43 9.20 -7.07
CA VAL A 93 5.47 10.18 -7.38
C VAL A 93 4.99 11.18 -8.44
N PHE A 94 4.30 10.70 -9.48
CA PHE A 94 3.87 11.56 -10.60
C PHE A 94 2.60 12.36 -10.31
N THR A 95 1.75 11.90 -9.37
CA THR A 95 0.49 12.54 -9.00
C THR A 95 0.54 13.16 -7.60
N GLY A 96 0.52 12.34 -6.55
CA GLY A 96 0.35 12.73 -5.15
C GLY A 96 1.48 13.59 -4.58
N TYR A 97 2.72 13.39 -5.02
CA TYR A 97 3.88 14.14 -4.49
C TYR A 97 3.78 15.66 -4.68
N LYS A 98 3.01 16.10 -5.69
CA LYS A 98 2.78 17.52 -6.00
C LYS A 98 1.74 18.17 -5.08
N VAL A 99 1.03 17.39 -4.26
CA VAL A 99 -0.03 17.87 -3.37
C VAL A 99 0.59 18.33 -2.04
N ASN A 100 0.06 19.40 -1.46
CA ASN A 100 0.51 19.92 -0.15
C ASN A 100 0.11 19.07 1.06
N PHE A 101 -0.49 17.90 0.82
CA PHE A 101 -0.94 16.98 1.85
C PHE A 101 0.14 15.92 2.12
N ILE A 102 0.68 15.93 3.34
CA ILE A 102 1.85 15.15 3.75
C ILE A 102 1.71 13.64 3.49
N PRO A 103 0.56 12.98 3.77
CA PRO A 103 0.40 11.55 3.49
C PRO A 103 0.69 11.17 2.03
N PHE A 104 0.27 11.96 1.05
CA PHE A 104 0.59 11.68 -0.36
C PHE A 104 2.09 11.73 -0.67
N LYS A 105 2.85 12.55 0.06
CA LYS A 105 4.31 12.61 -0.10
C LYS A 105 5.01 11.40 0.52
N LEU A 106 4.38 10.75 1.50
CA LEU A 106 4.91 9.56 2.16
C LEU A 106 4.58 8.27 1.41
N CYS A 107 3.43 8.18 0.75
CA CYS A 107 3.01 7.02 -0.06
C CYS A 107 4.14 6.39 -0.90
N PRO A 108 4.88 7.13 -1.75
CA PRO A 108 5.89 6.52 -2.60
C PRO A 108 7.03 5.87 -1.79
N PHE A 109 7.41 6.46 -0.66
CA PHE A 109 8.46 5.90 0.21
C PHE A 109 7.96 4.66 0.96
N ILE A 110 6.71 4.68 1.44
CA ILE A 110 6.12 3.56 2.15
C ILE A 110 5.93 2.36 1.21
N PHE A 111 5.37 2.58 0.01
CA PHE A 111 5.21 1.53 -0.99
C PHE A 111 6.54 0.94 -1.43
N THR A 112 7.55 1.79 -1.70
CA THR A 112 8.89 1.34 -2.07
C THR A 112 9.56 0.57 -0.92
N GLY A 113 9.43 1.04 0.32
CA GLY A 113 9.95 0.37 1.51
C GLY A 113 9.34 -1.02 1.71
N SER A 114 8.00 -1.11 1.63
CA SER A 114 7.29 -2.39 1.69
C SER A 114 7.74 -3.34 0.57
N ALA A 115 7.81 -2.85 -0.67
CA ALA A 115 8.26 -3.64 -1.81
C ALA A 115 9.69 -4.16 -1.63
N ALA A 116 10.61 -3.31 -1.14
CA ALA A 116 11.98 -3.70 -0.87
C ALA A 116 12.07 -4.78 0.24
N MET A 117 11.31 -4.63 1.33
CA MET A 117 11.25 -5.64 2.39
C MET A 117 10.72 -6.98 1.88
N ILE A 118 9.64 -6.98 1.09
CA ILE A 118 9.07 -8.19 0.51
C ILE A 118 10.05 -8.82 -0.50
N PHE A 119 10.72 -8.01 -1.31
CA PHE A 119 11.71 -8.49 -2.28
C PHE A 119 12.90 -9.17 -1.61
N VAL A 120 13.55 -8.48 -0.66
CA VAL A 120 14.70 -9.04 0.06
C VAL A 120 14.27 -10.26 0.89
N GLY A 121 13.10 -10.22 1.54
CA GLY A 121 12.54 -11.36 2.26
C GLY A 121 12.24 -12.55 1.35
N GLY A 122 11.74 -12.32 0.13
CA GLY A 122 11.46 -13.39 -0.83
C GLY A 122 12.69 -13.99 -1.51
N LEU A 123 13.84 -13.30 -1.49
CA LEU A 123 15.11 -13.77 -2.06
C LEU A 123 15.96 -14.58 -1.07
N LEU A 124 15.94 -14.20 0.21
CA LEU A 124 16.66 -14.88 1.29
C LEU A 124 16.05 -16.24 1.64
#